data_AF-A0A1I8JI88-F1
#
_entry.id   AF-A0A1I8JI88-F1
#
_cell.length_a   1.000
_cell.length_b   1.000
_cell.length_c   1.000
_cell.angle_alpha   90.00
_cell.angle_beta   90.00
_cell.angle_gamma   90.00
#
_symmetry.space_group_name_H-M   'P 1'
#
loop_
_entity.id
_entity.type
_entity.pdbx_description
1 polymer ?
#
loop_
_entity_poly.entity_id
_entity_poly.type
_entity_poly.pdbx_seq_one_letter_code
_entity_poly.pdbx_strand_id
1 'polypeptide(L)'
;VGGEASLPAPARLRGFDRRASSAGEADLGQPDSRYFAPISPTDHRDFSLPPDVAFFCQPEGCLALGRRRRTGVRDSSTFVFTLTEKDSGLVRYGICLNFYRTIDKRWVAAEETVWSVLTGLHPDCSSAMILRDVREIETWILRLLSAPVPVPGRTKLQLTVLPESDYPPLLFALPDRSRLSLADFPLHLPLELLGVDTCLQVLTCILLENKVLIQSRDENALTMSVLAFVAMLYPMQYMFPVIPLLPTCMASAEQLLLAPTPYIIGVPASFLLYKKNFCLPSDVWLVDLDANKVGVR
;
A
#
# COMPACT_ATOMS: atom_id res chain seq x y z
N VAL A 1 44.22 -11.95 -19.60
CA VAL A 1 44.41 -10.70 -20.39
C VAL A 1 43.35 -10.76 -21.47
N GLY A 2 42.14 -10.24 -21.32
CA GLY A 2 41.72 -8.92 -20.86
C GLY A 2 40.57 -8.57 -21.81
N GLY A 3 39.38 -9.08 -21.54
CA GLY A 3 38.18 -8.79 -22.31
C GLY A 3 37.39 -7.71 -21.58
N GLU A 4 37.48 -6.47 -22.06
CA GLU A 4 36.64 -5.36 -21.60
C GLU A 4 35.18 -5.67 -21.95
N ALA A 5 34.39 -5.99 -20.93
CA ALA A 5 32.94 -5.99 -21.03
C ALA A 5 32.48 -4.52 -21.08
N SER A 6 32.04 -4.09 -22.25
CA SER A 6 31.41 -2.79 -22.47
C SER A 6 30.10 -2.71 -21.69
N LEU A 7 30.05 -1.82 -20.70
CA LEU A 7 28.82 -1.44 -20.01
C LEU A 7 27.82 -0.82 -21.01
N PRO A 8 26.53 -1.20 -20.99
CA PRO A 8 25.54 -0.55 -21.82
C PRO A 8 25.34 0.90 -21.36
N ALA A 9 25.30 1.82 -22.32
CA ALA A 9 25.11 3.25 -22.06
C ALA A 9 23.75 3.51 -21.37
N PRO A 10 23.67 4.48 -20.44
CA PRO A 10 22.41 4.84 -19.80
C PRO A 10 21.42 5.37 -20.85
N ALA A 11 20.23 4.75 -20.89
CA ALA A 11 19.15 5.16 -21.78
C ALA A 11 18.75 6.61 -21.48
N ARG A 12 18.93 7.50 -22.47
CA ARG A 12 18.55 8.91 -22.39
C ARG A 12 17.07 9.05 -22.02
N LEU A 13 16.82 9.85 -20.98
CA LEU A 13 15.52 10.39 -20.59
C LEU A 13 14.76 10.91 -21.82
N ARG A 14 13.75 10.19 -22.29
CA ARG A 14 12.70 10.79 -23.11
C ARG A 14 11.75 11.50 -22.17
N GLY A 15 11.75 12.83 -22.26
CA GLY A 15 10.86 13.71 -21.51
C GLY A 15 9.40 13.30 -21.68
N PHE A 16 8.63 13.59 -20.64
CA PHE A 16 7.16 13.55 -20.60
C PHE A 16 6.57 14.07 -21.92
N ASP A 17 6.16 13.17 -22.81
CA ASP A 17 5.65 13.54 -24.12
C ASP A 17 4.19 14.01 -23.95
N ARG A 18 3.99 15.32 -23.95
CA ARG A 18 2.67 15.98 -23.84
C ARG A 18 1.85 15.87 -25.14
N ARG A 19 1.84 14.70 -25.79
CA ARG A 19 0.98 14.41 -26.94
C ARG A 19 0.12 13.18 -26.71
N ALA A 20 -0.57 13.16 -25.57
CA ALA A 20 -1.78 12.37 -25.39
C ALA A 20 -2.77 13.22 -24.57
N SER A 21 -3.35 14.22 -25.22
CA SER A 21 -4.48 14.97 -24.66
C SER A 21 -5.33 15.49 -25.80
N SER A 22 -6.07 14.56 -26.41
CA SER A 22 -7.29 14.88 -27.14
C SER A 22 -8.22 13.67 -27.08
N ALA A 23 -8.89 13.48 -25.94
CA ALA A 23 -10.24 12.91 -25.78
C ALA A 23 -10.43 12.33 -24.37
N GLY A 24 -11.37 12.90 -23.62
CA GLY A 24 -12.47 12.15 -22.99
C GLY A 24 -12.24 11.13 -21.86
N GLU A 25 -11.05 10.61 -21.60
CA GLU A 25 -10.78 9.66 -20.52
C GLU A 25 -9.76 10.25 -19.53
N ALA A 26 -10.13 10.28 -18.26
CA ALA A 26 -9.20 10.62 -17.19
C ALA A 26 -8.24 9.43 -17.03
N ASP A 27 -7.19 9.41 -17.84
CA ASP A 27 -6.14 8.39 -17.80
C ASP A 27 -5.43 8.49 -16.43
N LEU A 28 -5.72 7.54 -15.54
CA LEU A 28 -5.02 7.41 -14.27
C LEU A 28 -3.56 7.10 -14.61
N GLY A 29 -2.65 8.04 -14.35
CA GLY A 29 -1.24 7.87 -14.67
C GLY A 29 -0.72 6.57 -14.06
N GLN A 30 -0.32 5.62 -14.90
CA GLN A 30 0.19 4.33 -14.42
C GLN A 30 1.47 4.56 -13.60
N PRO A 31 1.64 3.85 -12.48
CA PRO A 31 2.91 3.87 -11.76
C PRO A 31 4.01 3.37 -12.70
N ASP A 32 4.94 4.26 -13.04
CA ASP A 32 6.06 3.94 -13.93
C ASP A 32 7.11 3.16 -13.13
N SER A 33 7.31 1.89 -13.50
CA SER A 33 8.26 0.98 -12.87
C SER A 33 9.70 1.50 -12.87
N ARG A 34 10.02 2.49 -13.72
CA ARG A 34 11.34 3.15 -13.75
C ARG A 34 11.68 3.93 -12.48
N TYR A 35 10.71 4.25 -11.62
CA TYR A 35 10.94 4.90 -10.33
C TYR A 35 10.80 3.95 -9.14
N PHE A 36 10.70 2.65 -9.41
CA PHE A 36 10.74 1.62 -8.39
C PHE A 36 12.19 1.23 -8.12
N ALA A 37 12.69 1.61 -6.95
CA ALA A 37 14.05 1.29 -6.52
C ALA A 37 13.97 0.40 -5.27
N PRO A 38 14.14 -0.93 -5.42
CA PRO A 38 14.21 -1.81 -4.27
C PRO A 38 15.52 -1.54 -3.51
N ILE A 39 15.44 -1.51 -2.18
CA ILE A 39 16.62 -1.31 -1.32
C ILE A 39 17.54 -2.53 -1.33
N SER A 40 16.98 -3.74 -1.53
CA SER A 40 17.76 -4.95 -1.79
C SER A 40 17.88 -5.15 -3.31
N PRO A 41 19.09 -5.39 -3.85
CA PRO A 41 19.28 -5.66 -5.27
C PRO A 41 18.71 -7.01 -5.72
N THR A 42 18.36 -7.89 -4.78
CA THR A 42 17.75 -9.19 -5.05
C THR A 42 16.51 -9.40 -4.20
N ASP A 43 15.48 -9.98 -4.79
CA ASP A 43 14.30 -10.45 -4.08
C ASP A 43 14.66 -11.44 -2.97
N HIS A 44 13.79 -11.51 -1.95
CA HIS A 44 13.92 -12.51 -0.91
C HIS A 44 13.72 -13.91 -1.51
N ARG A 45 14.50 -14.90 -1.06
CA ARG A 45 14.46 -16.27 -1.62
C ARG A 45 13.07 -16.91 -1.58
N ASP A 46 12.27 -16.53 -0.58
CA ASP A 46 10.92 -17.07 -0.34
C ASP A 46 9.80 -16.25 -1.01
N PHE A 47 10.13 -15.13 -1.66
CA PHE A 47 9.14 -14.29 -2.32
C PHE A 47 9.75 -13.40 -3.40
N SER A 48 9.39 -13.69 -4.65
CA SER A 48 9.63 -12.78 -5.76
C SER A 48 8.53 -11.71 -5.79
N LEU A 49 8.93 -10.44 -5.74
CA LEU A 49 7.98 -9.33 -5.71
C LEU A 49 7.24 -9.22 -7.05
N PRO A 50 5.89 -9.35 -7.07
CA PRO A 50 5.15 -9.23 -8.32
C PRO A 50 5.28 -7.81 -8.90
N PRO A 51 5.40 -7.65 -10.22
CA PRO A 51 5.48 -6.32 -10.84
C PRO A 51 4.23 -5.47 -10.54
N ASP A 52 3.09 -6.13 -10.33
CA ASP A 52 1.81 -5.48 -10.04
C ASP A 52 1.75 -4.83 -8.65
N VAL A 53 2.73 -5.09 -7.77
CA VAL A 53 2.80 -4.47 -6.44
C VAL A 53 2.80 -2.93 -6.52
N ALA A 54 3.33 -2.37 -7.60
CA ALA A 54 3.34 -0.93 -7.83
C ALA A 54 1.93 -0.33 -7.89
N PHE A 55 0.94 -1.06 -8.42
CA PHE A 55 -0.45 -0.61 -8.43
C PHE A 55 -1.04 -0.59 -7.02
N PHE A 56 -0.63 -1.52 -6.14
CA PHE A 56 -1.05 -1.50 -4.75
C PHE A 56 -0.38 -0.38 -3.95
N CYS A 57 0.87 -0.02 -4.28
CA CYS A 57 1.54 1.13 -3.68
C CYS A 57 0.92 2.47 -4.10
N GLN A 58 0.31 2.54 -5.29
CA GLN A 58 -0.32 3.73 -5.85
C GLN A 58 -1.70 3.37 -6.42
N PRO A 59 -2.71 3.12 -5.55
CA PRO A 59 -4.01 2.57 -5.96
C PRO A 59 -4.83 3.52 -6.86
N GLU A 60 -4.61 4.83 -6.73
CA GLU A 60 -5.20 5.86 -7.60
C GLU A 60 -4.22 6.34 -8.70
N GLY A 61 -3.09 5.64 -8.89
CA GLY A 61 -2.04 6.02 -9.82
C GLY A 61 -1.21 7.23 -9.37
N CYS A 62 -0.24 7.62 -10.19
CA CYS A 62 0.67 8.73 -9.89
C CYS A 62 0.05 10.09 -10.25
N LEU A 63 -0.53 10.77 -9.25
CA LEU A 63 -1.21 12.06 -9.45
C LEU A 63 -0.23 13.25 -9.46
N ALA A 64 -0.12 13.93 -10.60
CA ALA A 64 0.56 15.23 -10.71
C ALA A 64 -0.42 16.38 -10.40
N LEU A 65 -0.43 16.86 -9.16
CA LEU A 65 -1.28 17.98 -8.76
C LEU A 65 -0.70 19.32 -9.24
N GLY A 66 -1.52 20.13 -9.94
CA GLY A 66 -1.17 21.49 -10.29
C GLY A 66 -1.03 22.40 -9.06
N ARG A 67 -0.17 23.43 -9.15
CA ARG A 67 0.22 24.35 -8.06
C ARG A 67 -0.95 25.02 -7.30
N ARG A 68 -2.17 25.02 -7.88
CA ARG A 68 -3.39 25.61 -7.29
C ARG A 68 -4.28 24.64 -6.50
N ARG A 69 -4.04 23.32 -6.51
CA ARG A 69 -4.89 22.32 -5.81
C ARG A 69 -4.36 21.90 -4.43
N ARG A 70 -3.37 22.60 -3.88
CA ARG A 70 -2.74 22.28 -2.58
C ARG A 70 -3.64 22.48 -1.35
N THR A 71 -4.68 23.29 -1.45
CA THR A 71 -5.54 23.60 -0.31
C THR A 71 -6.48 22.41 -0.03
N GLY A 72 -6.03 21.47 0.81
CA GLY A 72 -6.88 20.41 1.37
C GLY A 72 -6.47 18.96 1.11
N VAL A 73 -5.34 18.69 0.45
CA VAL A 73 -4.81 17.33 0.30
C VAL A 73 -3.91 17.02 1.50
N ARG A 74 -4.10 15.89 2.19
CA ARG A 74 -3.20 15.44 3.25
C ARG A 74 -1.77 15.35 2.69
N ASP A 75 -0.79 15.89 3.43
CA ASP A 75 0.61 15.90 2.99
C ASP A 75 1.20 14.49 2.83
N SER A 76 0.64 13.52 3.55
CA SER A 76 0.92 12.10 3.44
C SER A 76 -0.31 11.22 3.71
N SER A 77 -0.33 10.02 3.10
CA SER A 77 -1.26 8.94 3.42
C SER A 77 -0.50 7.65 3.74
N THR A 78 -1.03 6.85 4.64
CA THR A 78 -0.51 5.53 4.99
C THR A 78 -1.63 4.52 4.87
N PHE A 79 -1.37 3.34 4.35
CA PHE A 79 -2.37 2.26 4.30
C PHE A 79 -1.67 0.91 4.20
N VAL A 80 -2.45 -0.16 4.39
CA VAL A 80 -1.94 -1.53 4.34
C VAL A 80 -2.69 -2.33 3.28
N PHE A 81 -1.98 -2.90 2.32
CA PHE A 81 -2.56 -3.86 1.38
C PHE A 81 -2.06 -5.27 1.69
N THR A 82 -2.72 -6.28 1.12
CA THR A 82 -2.30 -7.67 1.25
C THR A 82 -2.15 -8.33 -0.11
N LEU A 83 -1.13 -9.17 -0.24
CA LEU A 83 -0.94 -10.07 -1.37
C LEU A 83 -1.08 -11.50 -0.88
N THR A 84 -2.06 -12.20 -1.43
CA THR A 84 -2.32 -13.61 -1.08
C THR A 84 -1.72 -14.49 -2.15
N GLU A 85 -0.83 -15.39 -1.74
CA GLU A 85 -0.23 -16.36 -2.63
C GLU A 85 -1.22 -17.48 -2.95
N LYS A 86 -1.40 -17.75 -4.25
CA LYS A 86 -2.46 -18.63 -4.77
C LYS A 86 -2.38 -20.07 -4.22
N ASP A 87 -1.17 -20.63 -4.15
CA ASP A 87 -0.99 -22.05 -3.86
C ASP A 87 -0.84 -22.33 -2.35
N SER A 88 -0.20 -21.42 -1.61
CA SER A 88 0.06 -21.57 -0.18
C SER A 88 -1.01 -20.94 0.71
N GLY A 89 -1.83 -20.02 0.17
CA GLY A 89 -2.72 -19.18 0.97
C GLY A 89 -1.97 -18.19 1.87
N LEU A 90 -0.65 -18.08 1.73
CA LEU A 90 0.17 -17.20 2.55
C LEU A 90 -0.14 -15.74 2.22
N VAL A 91 -0.55 -14.98 3.24
CA VAL A 91 -0.84 -13.56 3.14
C VAL A 91 0.40 -12.75 3.49
N ARG A 92 0.80 -11.84 2.60
CA ARG A 92 1.88 -10.89 2.81
C ARG A 92 1.31 -9.49 2.94
N TYR A 93 1.72 -8.76 3.97
CA TYR A 93 1.27 -7.40 4.23
C TYR A 93 2.24 -6.40 3.59
N GLY A 94 1.70 -5.48 2.79
CA GLY A 94 2.41 -4.34 2.25
C GLY A 94 2.01 -3.07 2.98
N ILE A 95 2.97 -2.38 3.59
CA ILE A 95 2.74 -1.12 4.32
C ILE A 95 3.21 0.02 3.43
N CYS A 96 2.28 0.92 3.07
CA CYS A 96 2.55 2.05 2.20
C CYS A 96 2.60 3.36 2.98
N LEU A 97 3.53 4.23 2.57
CA LEU A 97 3.57 5.64 2.93
C LEU A 97 3.68 6.45 1.63
N ASN A 98 2.61 7.16 1.29
CA ASN A 98 2.53 8.03 0.14
C ASN A 98 2.60 9.48 0.60
N PHE A 99 3.28 10.33 -0.15
CA PHE A 99 3.36 11.76 0.15
C PHE A 99 3.60 12.57 -1.13
N TYR A 100 3.13 13.81 -1.13
CA TYR A 100 3.31 14.69 -2.27
C TYR A 100 4.61 15.47 -2.17
N ARG A 101 5.40 15.45 -3.23
CA ARG A 101 6.60 16.28 -3.35
C ARG A 101 6.47 17.25 -4.52
N THR A 102 6.94 18.48 -4.34
CA THR A 102 7.06 19.44 -5.44
C THR A 102 8.20 19.05 -6.35
N ILE A 103 7.86 18.70 -7.58
CA ILE A 103 8.83 18.53 -8.67
C ILE A 103 8.88 19.87 -9.42
N ASP A 104 9.94 20.65 -9.20
CA ASP A 104 10.15 21.86 -10.01
C ASP A 104 10.65 21.43 -11.40
N LYS A 105 10.18 22.05 -12.49
CA LYS A 105 10.52 21.59 -13.86
C LYS A 105 12.02 21.68 -14.20
N ARG A 106 12.82 22.34 -13.36
CA ARG A 106 14.29 22.39 -13.42
C ARG A 106 14.97 21.18 -12.75
N TRP A 107 14.23 20.31 -12.06
CA TRP A 107 14.73 19.17 -11.28
C TRP A 107 15.41 18.08 -12.09
N VAL A 108 15.10 17.94 -13.38
CA VAL A 108 15.78 16.95 -14.23
C VAL A 108 17.27 17.29 -14.40
N ALA A 109 17.75 18.45 -13.91
CA ALA A 109 19.10 18.93 -14.19
C ALA A 109 19.94 19.50 -13.02
N ALA A 110 19.49 19.60 -11.75
CA ALA A 110 20.23 20.48 -10.81
C ALA A 110 20.43 20.09 -9.34
N GLU A 111 19.53 19.37 -8.64
CA GLU A 111 19.71 19.16 -7.19
C GLU A 111 19.76 17.68 -6.81
N GLU A 112 20.94 17.26 -6.34
CA GLU A 112 21.11 16.00 -5.62
C GLU A 112 20.38 16.10 -4.27
N THR A 113 19.48 15.15 -3.98
CA THR A 113 18.84 14.97 -2.67
C THR A 113 18.84 13.49 -2.29
N VAL A 114 18.70 13.16 -1.00
CA VAL A 114 18.61 11.76 -0.52
C VAL A 114 17.57 10.97 -1.32
N TRP A 115 16.39 11.57 -1.50
CA TRP A 115 15.31 10.96 -2.27
C TRP A 115 15.62 10.80 -3.76
N SER A 116 16.35 11.72 -4.41
CA SER A 116 16.68 11.53 -5.83
C SER A 116 17.67 10.39 -6.05
N VAL A 117 18.52 10.11 -5.06
CA VAL A 117 19.40 8.93 -5.07
C VAL A 117 18.56 7.68 -4.82
N LEU A 118 17.72 7.66 -3.78
CA LEU A 118 16.86 6.53 -3.44
C LEU A 118 15.87 6.18 -4.55
N THR A 119 15.35 7.14 -5.32
CA THR A 119 14.43 6.88 -6.44
C THR A 119 15.14 6.60 -7.77
N GLY A 120 16.47 6.47 -7.78
CA GLY A 120 17.25 6.18 -8.99
C GLY A 120 17.33 7.33 -10.00
N LEU A 121 16.92 8.56 -9.62
CA LEU A 121 16.99 9.74 -10.50
C LEU A 121 18.42 10.27 -10.67
N HIS A 122 19.27 10.08 -9.66
CA HIS A 122 20.66 10.52 -9.67
C HIS A 122 21.58 9.44 -9.05
N PRO A 123 21.79 8.30 -9.74
CA PRO A 123 22.61 7.21 -9.23
C PRO A 123 24.08 7.63 -9.02
N ASP A 124 24.57 8.57 -9.84
CA ASP A 124 25.96 9.07 -9.80
C ASP A 124 26.13 10.27 -8.84
N CYS A 125 25.43 10.27 -7.70
CA CYS A 125 25.49 11.35 -6.71
C CYS A 125 26.93 11.58 -6.23
N SER A 126 27.39 12.84 -6.31
CA SER A 126 28.74 13.26 -5.92
C SER A 126 28.81 13.82 -4.50
N SER A 127 27.67 14.23 -3.92
CA SER A 127 27.61 14.76 -2.56
C SER A 127 27.85 13.69 -1.49
N ALA A 128 28.97 13.81 -0.77
CA ALA A 128 29.33 12.92 0.33
C ALA A 128 28.33 12.94 1.49
N MET A 129 27.66 14.08 1.75
CA MET A 129 26.64 14.19 2.81
C MET A 129 25.40 13.37 2.45
N ILE A 130 24.92 13.49 1.22
CA ILE A 130 23.73 12.77 0.75
C ILE A 130 23.99 11.27 0.71
N LEU A 131 25.16 10.84 0.21
CA LEU A 131 25.55 9.43 0.20
C LEU A 131 25.68 8.85 1.61
N ARG A 132 26.13 9.65 2.59
CA ARG A 132 26.17 9.23 4.00
C ARG A 132 24.75 8.96 4.52
N ASP A 133 23.83 9.89 4.29
CA ASP A 133 22.44 9.76 4.75
C ASP A 133 21.73 8.57 4.08
N VAL A 134 21.95 8.36 2.78
CA VAL A 134 21.44 7.18 2.05
C VAL A 134 21.97 5.88 2.64
N ARG A 135 23.29 5.78 2.88
CA ARG A 135 23.91 4.59 3.50
C ARG A 135 23.40 4.35 4.90
N GLU A 136 23.12 5.41 5.66
CA GLU A 136 22.55 5.28 7.00
C GLU A 136 21.15 4.67 6.93
N ILE A 137 20.28 5.16 6.04
CA ILE A 137 18.95 4.59 5.78
C ILE A 137 19.04 3.12 5.35
N GLU A 138 19.90 2.79 4.38
CA GLU A 138 20.11 1.41 3.93
C GLU A 138 20.59 0.51 5.08
N THR A 139 21.53 0.99 5.89
CA THR A 139 22.02 0.27 7.06
C THR A 139 20.91 0.01 8.07
N TRP A 140 20.04 0.99 8.33
CA TRP A 140 18.88 0.83 9.21
C TRP A 140 17.92 -0.24 8.70
N ILE A 141 17.61 -0.21 7.40
CA ILE A 141 16.70 -1.17 6.78
C ILE A 141 17.31 -2.57 6.83
N LEU A 142 18.59 -2.73 6.48
CA LEU A 142 19.28 -4.02 6.55
C LEU A 142 19.38 -4.55 7.99
N ARG A 143 19.60 -3.67 8.98
CA ARG A 143 19.59 -4.05 10.40
C ARG A 143 18.23 -4.56 10.83
N LEU A 144 17.15 -3.89 10.43
CA LEU A 144 15.79 -4.32 10.72
C LEU A 144 15.48 -5.66 10.04
N LEU A 145 15.85 -5.83 8.77
CA LEU A 145 15.67 -7.08 8.02
C LEU A 145 16.50 -8.24 8.56
N SER A 146 17.67 -7.95 9.15
CA SER A 146 18.56 -8.96 9.75
C SER A 146 18.22 -9.24 11.22
N ALA A 147 17.31 -8.47 11.84
CA ALA A 147 16.95 -8.65 13.23
C ALA A 147 16.15 -9.95 13.41
N PRO A 148 16.46 -10.76 14.44
CA PRO A 148 15.71 -11.98 14.69
C PRO A 148 14.28 -11.68 15.09
N VAL A 149 13.32 -12.44 14.55
CA VAL A 149 11.91 -12.33 14.95
C VAL A 149 11.79 -12.72 16.44
N PRO A 150 11.17 -11.87 17.30
CA PRO A 150 10.97 -12.19 18.70
C PRO A 150 10.20 -13.51 18.88
N VAL A 151 10.60 -14.31 19.86
CA VAL A 151 9.90 -15.55 20.22
C VAL A 151 8.64 -15.16 21.01
N PRO A 152 7.43 -15.55 20.55
CA PRO A 152 6.16 -15.25 21.22
C PRO A 152 6.20 -15.51 22.73
N GLY A 153 5.90 -14.48 23.52
CA GLY A 153 5.85 -14.52 24.99
C GLY A 153 7.19 -14.70 25.70
N ARG A 154 8.33 -14.78 24.99
CA ARG A 154 9.63 -15.14 25.58
C ARG A 154 10.72 -14.10 25.38
N THR A 155 10.85 -13.56 24.17
CA THR A 155 11.90 -12.57 23.88
C THR A 155 11.29 -11.28 23.34
N LYS A 156 12.07 -10.21 23.44
CA LYS A 156 11.77 -8.90 22.86
C LYS A 156 13.00 -8.40 22.12
N LEU A 157 12.79 -7.67 21.04
CA LEU A 157 13.81 -6.94 20.30
C LEU A 157 13.73 -5.47 20.72
N GLN A 158 14.88 -4.87 21.02
CA GLN A 158 14.99 -3.46 21.36
C GLN A 158 15.90 -2.80 20.33
N LEU A 159 15.34 -1.90 19.51
CA LEU A 159 16.05 -1.21 18.43
C LEU A 159 16.14 0.28 18.75
N THR A 160 17.38 0.76 18.92
CA THR A 160 17.67 2.19 19.06
C THR A 160 17.95 2.74 17.66
N VAL A 161 17.03 3.54 17.11
CA VAL A 161 17.14 4.11 15.75
C VAL A 161 17.76 5.53 15.76
N LEU A 162 17.52 6.28 16.82
CA LEU A 162 18.07 7.61 17.06
C LEU A 162 18.71 7.63 18.46
N PRO A 163 19.57 8.62 18.78
CA PRO A 163 20.11 8.76 20.13
C PRO A 163 19.01 8.72 21.19
N GLU A 164 19.27 8.06 22.31
CA GLU A 164 18.28 7.90 23.39
C GLU A 164 17.83 9.23 24.02
N SER A 165 18.57 10.31 23.77
CA SER A 165 18.16 11.68 24.12
C SER A 165 16.93 12.15 23.37
N ASP A 166 16.72 11.65 22.15
CA ASP A 166 15.73 12.18 21.21
C ASP A 166 14.52 11.24 21.10
N TYR A 167 14.77 9.93 21.09
CA TYR A 167 13.72 8.92 20.97
C TYR A 167 14.01 7.70 21.85
N PRO A 168 12.98 7.17 22.55
CA PRO A 168 13.11 5.90 23.24
C PRO A 168 13.32 4.77 22.22
N PRO A 169 14.00 3.69 22.62
CA PRO A 169 14.21 2.54 21.75
C PRO A 169 12.88 1.87 21.41
N LEU A 170 12.74 1.47 20.15
CA LEU A 170 11.59 0.73 19.65
C LEU A 170 11.61 -0.69 20.19
N LEU A 171 10.49 -1.14 20.76
CA LEU A 171 10.36 -2.45 21.38
C LEU A 171 9.41 -3.32 20.56
N PHE A 172 9.90 -4.45 20.07
CA PHE A 172 9.11 -5.44 19.35
C PHE A 172 9.04 -6.72 20.18
N ALA A 173 7.82 -7.19 20.44
CA ALA A 173 7.56 -8.43 21.13
C ALA A 173 6.28 -9.05 20.57
N LEU A 174 6.23 -10.38 20.49
CA LEU A 174 5.03 -11.10 20.07
C LEU A 174 4.28 -11.60 21.31
N PRO A 175 2.94 -11.48 21.38
CA PRO A 175 2.17 -12.02 22.49
C PRO A 175 2.24 -13.55 22.52
N ASP A 176 2.04 -14.13 23.70
CA ASP A 176 1.96 -15.59 23.84
C ASP A 176 0.73 -16.16 23.11
N ARG A 177 0.81 -17.42 22.68
CA ARG A 177 -0.25 -18.11 21.92
C ARG A 177 -1.53 -18.36 22.72
N SER A 178 -1.50 -18.18 24.04
CA SER A 178 -2.69 -18.24 24.91
C SER A 178 -3.50 -16.93 24.93
N ARG A 179 -3.02 -15.87 24.28
CA ARG A 179 -3.71 -14.58 24.16
C ARG A 179 -4.42 -14.48 22.81
N LEU A 180 -5.29 -13.47 22.68
CA LEU A 180 -5.83 -13.07 21.39
C LEU A 180 -4.67 -12.80 20.42
N SER A 181 -4.89 -13.12 19.14
CA SER A 181 -3.94 -12.80 18.07
C SER A 181 -3.58 -11.31 18.12
N LEU A 182 -2.31 -11.00 17.88
CA LEU A 182 -1.85 -9.62 17.80
C LEU A 182 -2.57 -8.94 16.61
N ALA A 183 -3.36 -7.92 16.91
CA ALA A 183 -3.95 -7.04 15.91
C ALA A 183 -3.34 -5.65 16.08
N ASP A 184 -2.37 -5.31 15.22
CA ASP A 184 -1.65 -4.03 15.25
C ASP A 184 -2.44 -2.89 14.60
N PHE A 185 -3.77 -2.96 14.63
CA PHE A 185 -4.69 -2.01 14.00
C PHE A 185 -5.95 -1.79 14.86
N PRO A 186 -6.61 -0.63 14.75
CA PRO A 186 -7.71 -0.26 15.65
C PRO A 186 -8.98 -1.06 15.35
N LEU A 187 -9.24 -2.12 16.15
CA LEU A 187 -10.47 -2.91 16.04
C LEU A 187 -11.75 -2.11 16.27
N HIS A 188 -11.66 -0.98 16.99
CA HIS A 188 -12.81 -0.09 17.23
C HIS A 188 -13.15 0.78 16.02
N LEU A 189 -12.28 0.88 15.01
CA LEU A 189 -12.46 1.82 13.91
C LEU A 189 -13.75 1.58 13.11
N PRO A 190 -14.12 0.33 12.73
CA PRO A 190 -15.41 0.09 12.08
C PRO A 190 -16.62 0.53 12.92
N LEU A 191 -16.55 0.34 14.25
CA LEU A 191 -17.61 0.76 15.17
C LEU A 191 -17.70 2.30 15.26
N GLU A 192 -16.56 2.99 15.20
CA GLU A 192 -16.51 4.45 15.20
C GLU A 192 -17.08 5.04 13.89
N LEU A 193 -16.74 4.45 12.74
CA LEU A 193 -17.16 4.95 11.43
C LEU A 193 -18.62 4.61 11.08
N LEU A 194 -19.07 3.39 11.40
CA LEU A 194 -20.40 2.90 11.05
C LEU A 194 -21.41 2.98 12.21
N GLY A 195 -20.94 3.24 13.44
CA GLY A 195 -21.77 3.02 14.62
C GLY A 195 -22.07 1.54 14.85
N VAL A 196 -22.79 1.24 15.93
CA VAL A 196 -22.98 -0.13 16.41
C VAL A 196 -23.88 -0.95 15.47
N ASP A 197 -25.06 -0.44 15.14
CA ASP A 197 -26.06 -1.19 14.37
C ASP A 197 -25.56 -1.57 12.97
N THR A 198 -25.04 -0.60 12.21
CA THR A 198 -24.49 -0.83 10.87
C THR A 198 -23.27 -1.75 10.92
N CYS A 199 -22.37 -1.58 11.89
CA CYS A 199 -21.19 -2.45 12.04
C CYS A 199 -21.60 -3.91 12.32
N LEU A 200 -22.59 -4.13 13.18
CA LEU A 200 -23.13 -5.48 13.44
C LEU A 200 -23.82 -6.07 12.21
N GLN A 201 -24.52 -5.25 11.42
CA GLN A 201 -25.09 -5.68 10.15
C GLN A 201 -24.01 -6.15 9.17
N VAL A 202 -22.91 -5.39 9.03
CA VAL A 202 -21.78 -5.77 8.18
C VAL A 202 -21.11 -7.05 8.67
N LEU A 203 -20.86 -7.18 9.97
CA LEU A 203 -20.34 -8.42 10.57
C LEU A 203 -21.26 -9.61 10.30
N THR A 204 -22.57 -9.41 10.38
CA THR A 204 -23.57 -10.45 10.06
C THR A 204 -23.50 -10.83 8.59
N CYS A 205 -23.39 -9.87 7.67
CA CYS A 205 -23.20 -10.14 6.25
C CYS A 205 -21.95 -10.99 5.99
N ILE A 206 -20.84 -10.69 6.68
CA ILE A 206 -19.57 -11.43 6.58
C ILE A 206 -19.71 -12.85 7.14
N LEU A 207 -20.33 -13.02 8.31
CA LEU A 207 -20.57 -14.32 8.94
C LEU A 207 -21.52 -15.21 8.12
N LEU A 208 -22.45 -14.61 7.38
CA LEU A 208 -23.31 -15.27 6.42
C LEU A 208 -22.64 -15.50 5.05
N GLU A 209 -21.34 -15.23 4.95
CA GLU A 209 -20.55 -15.43 3.74
C GLU A 209 -21.12 -14.68 2.52
N ASN A 210 -21.61 -13.46 2.71
CA ASN A 210 -22.00 -12.60 1.59
C ASN A 210 -20.79 -11.95 0.91
N LYS A 211 -20.98 -11.46 -0.31
CA LYS A 211 -20.01 -10.59 -1.01
C LYS A 211 -20.11 -9.19 -0.41
N VAL A 212 -19.04 -8.74 0.25
CA VAL A 212 -19.01 -7.44 0.93
C VAL A 212 -17.96 -6.54 0.28
N LEU A 213 -18.41 -5.41 -0.26
CA LEU A 213 -17.58 -4.37 -0.84
C LEU A 213 -17.60 -3.15 0.10
N ILE A 214 -16.44 -2.76 0.62
CA ILE A 214 -16.27 -1.63 1.53
C ILE A 214 -15.63 -0.48 0.75
N GLN A 215 -16.14 0.74 0.88
CA GLN A 215 -15.57 1.93 0.25
C GLN A 215 -15.35 3.07 1.24
N SER A 216 -14.29 3.86 0.99
CA SER A 216 -14.01 5.12 1.69
C SER A 216 -13.09 6.01 0.85
N ARG A 217 -13.09 7.31 1.13
CA ARG A 217 -12.08 8.27 0.66
C ARG A 217 -10.76 8.20 1.42
N ASP A 218 -10.75 7.65 2.64
CA ASP A 218 -9.54 7.48 3.45
C ASP A 218 -9.04 6.03 3.34
N GLU A 219 -7.95 5.83 2.58
CA GLU A 219 -7.35 4.52 2.33
C GLU A 219 -6.92 3.83 3.64
N ASN A 220 -6.41 4.59 4.61
CA ASN A 220 -6.02 4.03 5.90
C ASN A 220 -7.25 3.46 6.61
N ALA A 221 -8.31 4.28 6.67
CA ALA A 221 -9.54 3.90 7.36
C ALA A 221 -10.18 2.67 6.69
N LEU A 222 -10.17 2.62 5.36
CA LEU A 222 -10.63 1.49 4.57
C LEU A 222 -9.85 0.22 4.89
N THR A 223 -8.52 0.25 4.76
CA THR A 223 -7.69 -0.96 4.93
C THR A 223 -7.74 -1.47 6.37
N MET A 224 -7.68 -0.56 7.34
CA MET A 224 -7.77 -0.93 8.75
C MET A 224 -9.15 -1.48 9.09
N SER A 225 -10.22 -0.96 8.49
CA SER A 225 -11.57 -1.48 8.71
C SER A 225 -11.76 -2.87 8.14
N VAL A 226 -11.27 -3.15 6.92
CA VAL A 226 -11.32 -4.50 6.33
C VAL A 226 -10.58 -5.50 7.21
N LEU A 227 -9.36 -5.18 7.63
CA LEU A 227 -8.56 -6.04 8.51
C LEU A 227 -9.21 -6.22 9.88
N ALA A 228 -9.80 -5.16 10.45
CA ALA A 228 -10.54 -5.22 11.71
C ALA A 228 -11.76 -6.14 11.63
N PHE A 229 -12.55 -6.06 10.55
CA PHE A 229 -13.68 -6.98 10.36
C PHE A 229 -13.24 -8.43 10.34
N VAL A 230 -12.15 -8.76 9.62
CA VAL A 230 -11.61 -10.12 9.58
C VAL A 230 -11.09 -10.56 10.95
N ALA A 231 -10.39 -9.68 11.67
CA ALA A 231 -9.87 -9.98 13.01
C ALA A 231 -10.98 -10.20 14.04
N MET A 232 -12.11 -9.48 13.92
CA MET A 232 -13.28 -9.63 14.79
C MET A 232 -14.00 -10.98 14.63
N LEU A 233 -13.71 -11.75 13.57
CA LEU A 233 -14.27 -13.10 13.38
C LEU A 233 -13.65 -14.13 14.32
N TYR A 234 -12.59 -13.80 15.06
CA TYR A 234 -11.96 -14.70 16.02
C TYR A 234 -13.00 -15.40 16.91
N PRO A 235 -12.95 -16.73 17.08
CA PRO A 235 -11.87 -17.65 16.66
C PRO A 235 -12.03 -18.25 15.25
N MET A 236 -13.01 -17.80 14.46
CA MET A 236 -13.26 -18.30 13.11
C MET A 236 -12.18 -17.80 12.13
N GLN A 237 -11.91 -18.61 11.11
CA GLN A 237 -11.02 -18.25 10.00
C GLN A 237 -11.86 -17.96 8.76
N TYR A 238 -11.70 -16.76 8.21
CA TYR A 238 -12.31 -16.43 6.93
C TYR A 238 -11.52 -17.09 5.80
N MET A 239 -12.19 -17.91 4.99
CA MET A 239 -11.56 -18.77 3.98
C MET A 239 -11.60 -18.19 2.55
N PHE A 240 -12.31 -17.09 2.35
CA PHE A 240 -12.52 -16.48 1.02
C PHE A 240 -11.57 -15.30 0.79
N PRO A 241 -11.48 -14.77 -0.44
CA PRO A 241 -10.60 -13.64 -0.74
C PRO A 241 -10.86 -12.42 0.13
N VAL A 242 -9.79 -11.90 0.74
CA VAL A 242 -9.76 -10.62 1.45
C VAL A 242 -8.77 -9.71 0.74
N ILE A 243 -9.25 -8.57 0.24
CA ILE A 243 -8.42 -7.56 -0.41
C ILE A 243 -8.71 -6.23 0.30
N PRO A 244 -7.89 -5.80 1.28
CA PRO A 244 -8.11 -4.56 2.03
C PRO A 244 -8.15 -3.30 1.15
N LEU A 245 -7.43 -3.33 0.03
CA LEU A 245 -7.43 -2.26 -0.95
C LEU A 245 -7.23 -2.83 -2.35
N LEU A 246 -8.27 -2.73 -3.18
CA LEU A 246 -8.22 -3.05 -4.58
C LEU A 246 -7.89 -1.77 -5.39
N PRO A 247 -6.74 -1.73 -6.11
CA PRO A 247 -6.33 -0.55 -6.87
C PRO A 247 -7.32 -0.18 -7.99
N THR A 248 -7.62 1.11 -8.11
CA THR A 248 -8.46 1.65 -9.19
C THR A 248 -7.72 1.68 -10.52
N CYS A 249 -6.41 1.97 -10.50
CA CYS A 249 -5.58 2.04 -11.71
C CYS A 249 -5.22 0.67 -12.31
N MET A 250 -5.52 -0.42 -11.61
CA MET A 250 -5.31 -1.77 -12.14
C MET A 250 -6.37 -2.08 -13.21
N ALA A 251 -5.90 -2.49 -14.40
CA ALA A 251 -6.76 -2.83 -15.51
C ALA A 251 -7.65 -4.04 -15.13
N SER A 252 -8.94 -3.95 -15.46
CA SER A 252 -9.92 -5.02 -15.19
C SER A 252 -10.06 -5.44 -13.72
N ALA A 253 -9.63 -4.62 -12.76
CA ALA A 253 -9.78 -4.90 -11.33
C ALA A 253 -11.24 -5.22 -10.92
N GLU A 254 -12.21 -4.57 -11.57
CA GLU A 254 -13.64 -4.79 -11.38
C GLU A 254 -14.10 -6.23 -11.66
N GLN A 255 -13.35 -7.00 -12.45
CA GLN A 255 -13.65 -8.41 -12.72
C GLN A 255 -13.56 -9.27 -11.46
N LEU A 256 -12.75 -8.88 -10.48
CA LEU A 256 -12.67 -9.59 -9.19
C LEU A 256 -13.99 -9.50 -8.41
N LEU A 257 -14.76 -8.44 -8.60
CA LEU A 257 -16.06 -8.25 -7.95
C LEU A 257 -17.14 -9.19 -8.54
N LEU A 258 -16.89 -9.77 -9.71
CA LEU A 258 -17.77 -10.74 -10.37
C LEU A 258 -17.52 -12.18 -9.89
N ALA A 259 -16.60 -12.40 -8.95
CA ALA A 259 -16.31 -13.72 -8.42
C ALA A 259 -17.60 -14.41 -7.91
N PRO A 260 -17.81 -15.71 -8.19
CA PRO A 260 -18.99 -16.43 -7.74
C PRO A 260 -18.93 -16.74 -6.24
N THR A 261 -17.73 -16.75 -5.65
CA THR A 261 -17.51 -16.98 -4.23
C THR A 261 -17.69 -15.70 -3.42
N PRO A 262 -17.96 -15.82 -2.10
CA PRO A 262 -17.89 -14.71 -1.16
C PRO A 262 -16.53 -13.99 -1.22
N TYR A 263 -16.50 -12.73 -0.76
CA TYR A 263 -15.28 -11.97 -0.62
C TYR A 263 -15.49 -10.77 0.32
N ILE A 264 -14.38 -10.25 0.85
CA ILE A 264 -14.33 -8.93 1.51
C ILE A 264 -13.32 -8.09 0.75
N ILE A 265 -13.79 -7.07 0.05
CA ILE A 265 -12.93 -6.22 -0.77
C ILE A 265 -13.12 -4.76 -0.36
N GLY A 266 -12.02 -4.05 -0.11
CA GLY A 266 -12.00 -2.60 0.06
C GLY A 266 -11.66 -1.91 -1.27
N VAL A 267 -12.39 -0.86 -1.63
CA VAL A 267 -12.10 -0.02 -2.81
C VAL A 267 -12.07 1.46 -2.44
N PRO A 268 -11.20 2.28 -3.06
CA PRO A 268 -11.32 3.73 -2.96
C PRO A 268 -12.71 4.20 -3.38
N ALA A 269 -13.26 5.24 -2.77
CA ALA A 269 -14.56 5.81 -3.17
C ALA A 269 -14.61 6.25 -4.64
N SER A 270 -13.45 6.49 -5.26
CA SER A 270 -13.30 6.82 -6.68
C SER A 270 -13.46 5.59 -7.60
N PHE A 271 -13.30 4.36 -7.10
CA PHE A 271 -13.21 3.13 -7.89
C PHE A 271 -14.41 2.93 -8.83
N LEU A 272 -15.63 2.91 -8.28
CA LEU A 272 -16.86 2.71 -9.06
C LEU A 272 -17.16 3.92 -9.98
N LEU A 273 -16.64 5.11 -9.67
CA LEU A 273 -16.79 6.31 -10.51
C LEU A 273 -15.91 6.25 -11.77
N TYR A 274 -14.71 5.67 -11.64
CA TYR A 274 -13.80 5.47 -12.77
C TYR A 274 -14.27 4.33 -13.68
N LYS A 275 -14.83 3.26 -13.10
CA LYS A 275 -15.34 2.09 -13.85
C LYS A 275 -16.80 2.29 -14.31
N LYS A 276 -17.08 3.36 -15.07
CA LYS A 276 -18.45 3.76 -15.47
C LYS A 276 -19.26 2.69 -16.20
N ASN A 277 -18.61 1.77 -16.90
CA ASN A 277 -19.26 0.69 -17.65
C ASN A 277 -19.49 -0.57 -16.79
N PHE A 278 -19.09 -0.54 -15.52
CA PHE A 278 -19.27 -1.65 -14.60
C PHE A 278 -20.50 -1.43 -13.72
N CYS A 279 -21.44 -2.37 -13.79
CA CYS A 279 -22.56 -2.44 -12.87
C CYS A 279 -22.22 -3.41 -11.76
N LEU A 280 -22.31 -2.95 -10.50
CA LEU A 280 -22.11 -3.81 -9.35
C LEU A 280 -23.21 -4.88 -9.32
N PRO A 281 -22.87 -6.17 -9.16
CA PRO A 281 -23.89 -7.22 -9.04
C PRO A 281 -24.81 -7.00 -7.83
N SER A 282 -26.07 -7.40 -7.97
CA SER A 282 -27.12 -7.21 -6.96
C SER A 282 -26.99 -8.13 -5.74
N ASP A 283 -26.02 -9.04 -5.73
CA ASP A 283 -25.70 -9.91 -4.60
C ASP A 283 -24.51 -9.39 -3.78
N VAL A 284 -24.02 -8.17 -4.10
CA VAL A 284 -22.93 -7.51 -3.39
C VAL A 284 -23.48 -6.46 -2.43
N TRP A 285 -23.08 -6.57 -1.17
CA TRP A 285 -23.35 -5.59 -0.13
C TRP A 285 -22.32 -4.47 -0.20
N LEU A 286 -22.77 -3.26 -0.51
CA LEU A 286 -21.93 -2.06 -0.52
C LEU A 286 -21.98 -1.40 0.86
N VAL A 287 -20.81 -1.22 1.48
CA VAL A 287 -20.62 -0.53 2.74
C VAL A 287 -19.84 0.76 2.47
N ASP A 288 -20.47 1.90 2.75
CA ASP A 288 -19.85 3.21 2.64
C ASP A 288 -19.46 3.70 4.05
N LEU A 289 -18.15 3.67 4.34
CA LEU A 289 -17.62 4.11 5.64
C LEU A 289 -17.75 5.62 5.85
N ASP A 290 -17.79 6.41 4.77
CA ASP A 290 -17.86 7.88 4.85
C ASP A 290 -19.30 8.37 5.09
N ALA A 291 -20.28 7.61 4.60
CA ALA A 291 -21.70 7.95 4.71
C ALA A 291 -22.45 7.18 5.82
N ASN A 292 -21.78 6.22 6.47
CA ASN A 292 -22.39 5.25 7.38
C ASN A 292 -23.63 4.58 6.77
N LYS A 293 -23.44 3.95 5.61
CA LYS A 293 -24.52 3.27 4.89
C LYS A 293 -24.10 1.87 4.50
N VAL A 294 -25.02 0.94 4.69
CA VAL A 294 -24.92 -0.42 4.17
C VAL A 294 -26.16 -0.71 3.34
N GLY A 295 -25.98 -1.27 2.15
CA GLY A 295 -27.10 -1.64 1.29
C GLY A 295 -26.67 -2.50 0.12
N VAL A 296 -27.63 -3.25 -0.39
CA VAL A 296 -27.54 -3.94 -1.68
C VAL A 296 -27.90 -2.92 -2.77
N ARG A 297 -27.09 -2.82 -3.82
CA ARG A 297 -27.36 -1.94 -4.97
C ARG A 297 -28.15 -2.64 -6.07
#